data_AF-A0AAE6XSE9-F1
#
_entry.id   AF-A0AAE6XSE9-F1
#
_cell.length_a   1.000
_cell.length_b   1.000
_cell.length_c   1.000
_cell.angle_alpha   90.00
_cell.angle_beta   90.00
_cell.angle_gamma   90.00
#
_symmetry.space_group_name_H-M   'P 1'
#
loop_
_entity.id
_entity.type
_entity.pdbx_description
1 polymer ?
#
loop_
_entity_poly.entity_id
_entity_poly.type
_entity_poly.pdbx_seq_one_letter_code
_entity_poly.pdbx_strand_id
1 'polypeptide(L)'
;MDDAHASRAEALARRLRDDPAAAALLEELRRTAYGRAGSTAPLVEVPAALRARTGYDERELPAPLVALVEEEARLADEGAALLEADARAPPTAGEHAHEHEHEHEHPDPALRDGDDPAPRRRRALRPGPIAAVVAACLVVAGLGAASAAGILEGGGSASSGPGVASPTSTATTTSVPRGQAMGTPDGRRGAPVPDFTADPPVRVPPTDAELAEELQAGADRAWDLVLQQDPDAVRPDVRPERLVEPEDHVEQQLACLRDGGVSASRIADDAYSLVDADPLVVYACAVRFPVQSAGPRSDAELAYLRDYYASFLLPCYAAEGAPVSGELPGVDEFIALARAERPWTPMPERMDARVAAACPELPEAFR
;
A
#
# COMPACT_ATOMS: atom_id res chain seq x y z
N MET A 1 6.44 23.83 1.95
CA MET A 1 6.41 22.90 3.11
C MET A 1 7.29 21.71 2.80
N ASP A 2 7.21 21.19 1.57
CA ASP A 2 7.98 20.03 1.08
C ASP A 2 9.50 20.15 1.22
N ASP A 3 10.10 21.32 0.94
CA ASP A 3 11.56 21.52 1.06
C ASP A 3 12.07 21.37 2.50
N ALA A 4 11.27 21.78 3.49
CA ALA A 4 11.65 21.69 4.90
C ALA A 4 11.57 20.25 5.43
N HIS A 5 10.59 19.47 4.95
CA HIS A 5 10.51 18.05 5.26
C HIS A 5 11.64 17.24 4.60
N ALA A 6 11.97 17.56 3.35
CA ALA A 6 13.09 16.93 2.64
C ALA A 6 14.43 17.20 3.34
N SER A 7 14.69 18.45 3.74
CA SER A 7 15.91 18.82 4.46
C SER A 7 16.04 18.13 5.82
N ARG A 8 14.92 17.96 6.55
CA ARG A 8 14.89 17.24 7.83
C ARG A 8 15.16 15.75 7.66
N ALA A 9 14.60 15.13 6.63
CA ALA A 9 14.83 13.72 6.32
C ALA A 9 16.30 13.45 5.98
N GLU A 10 16.93 14.35 5.21
CA GLU A 10 18.35 14.26 4.88
C GLU A 10 19.25 14.38 6.13
N ALA A 11 18.94 15.34 7.00
CA ALA A 11 19.64 15.50 8.28
C ALA A 11 19.53 14.25 9.17
N LEU A 12 18.32 13.70 9.33
CA LEU A 12 18.12 12.45 10.07
C LEU A 12 18.91 11.29 9.46
N ALA A 13 18.87 11.14 8.13
CA ALA A 13 19.60 10.09 7.42
C ALA A 13 21.12 10.22 7.60
N ARG A 14 21.66 11.45 7.56
CA ARG A 14 23.07 11.74 7.86
C ARG A 14 23.42 11.26 9.26
N ARG A 15 22.61 11.56 10.27
CA ARG A 15 22.86 11.20 11.67
C ARG A 15 22.82 9.69 11.90
N LEU A 16 21.82 9.01 11.36
CA LEU A 16 21.63 7.57 11.53
C LEU A 16 22.74 6.74 10.84
N ARG A 17 23.34 7.28 9.78
CA ARG A 17 24.51 6.65 9.11
C ARG A 17 25.74 6.62 10.01
N ASP A 18 25.95 7.65 10.82
CA ASP A 18 27.15 7.82 11.64
C ASP A 18 27.04 7.19 13.04
N ASP A 19 25.82 6.88 13.50
CA ASP A 19 25.58 6.36 14.84
C ASP A 19 24.56 5.21 14.85
N PRO A 20 25.07 3.96 14.82
CA PRO A 20 24.21 2.77 14.84
C PRO A 20 23.48 2.60 16.18
N ALA A 21 23.97 3.18 17.28
CA ALA A 21 23.27 3.13 18.57
C ALA A 21 22.03 4.03 18.56
N ALA A 22 22.12 5.22 17.95
CA ALA A 22 20.97 6.07 17.69
C ALA A 22 19.93 5.39 16.80
N ALA A 23 20.37 4.66 15.76
CA ALA A 23 19.48 3.88 14.91
C ALA A 23 18.75 2.76 15.68
N ALA A 24 19.46 2.02 16.53
CA ALA A 24 18.88 0.96 17.35
C ALA A 24 17.86 1.51 18.37
N LEU A 25 18.17 2.64 19.00
CA LEU A 25 17.25 3.31 19.92
C LEU A 25 15.97 3.77 19.21
N LEU A 26 16.09 4.35 18.02
CA LEU A 26 14.96 4.82 17.26
C LEU A 26 14.03 3.68 16.82
N GLU A 27 14.61 2.54 16.46
CA GLU A 27 13.85 1.33 16.14
C GLU A 27 13.08 0.77 17.35
N GLU A 28 13.68 0.81 18.55
CA GLU A 28 13.00 0.42 19.79
C GLU A 28 11.81 1.35 20.11
N LEU A 29 11.99 2.65 19.91
CA LEU A 29 10.93 3.64 20.10
C LEU A 29 9.79 3.44 19.10
N ARG A 30 10.09 3.14 17.82
CA ARG A 30 9.08 2.79 16.82
C ARG A 30 8.30 1.55 17.20
N ARG A 31 8.99 0.50 17.64
CA ARG A 31 8.33 -0.73 18.10
C ARG A 31 7.42 -0.47 19.30
N THR A 32 7.82 0.42 20.20
CA THR A 32 7.02 0.77 21.37
C THR A 32 5.82 1.65 20.98
N ALA A 33 6.02 2.64 20.12
CA ALA A 33 5.00 3.58 19.68
C ALA A 33 3.92 2.93 18.81
N TYR A 34 4.30 2.04 17.90
CA TYR A 34 3.37 1.36 17.00
C TYR A 34 2.97 -0.05 17.46
N GLY A 35 3.59 -0.55 18.53
CA GLY A 35 3.26 -1.83 19.13
C GLY A 35 2.08 -1.76 20.10
N ARG A 36 1.77 -2.91 20.72
CA ARG A 36 0.69 -3.04 21.72
C ARG A 36 0.79 -1.99 22.83
N ALA A 37 2.01 -1.70 23.29
CA ALA A 37 2.24 -0.73 24.36
C ALA A 37 1.79 0.69 23.97
N GLY A 38 2.08 1.12 22.74
CA GLY A 38 1.64 2.42 22.21
C GLY A 38 0.13 2.52 22.03
N SER A 39 -0.52 1.45 21.56
CA SER A 39 -1.99 1.41 21.36
C SER A 39 -2.80 1.54 22.67
N THR A 40 -2.20 1.20 23.80
CA THR A 40 -2.83 1.26 25.13
C THR A 40 -2.28 2.37 26.02
N ALA A 41 -1.33 3.16 25.51
CA ALA A 41 -0.68 4.19 26.30
C ALA A 41 -1.62 5.39 26.54
N PRO A 42 -1.50 6.08 27.70
CA PRO A 42 -2.24 7.31 27.93
C PRO A 42 -1.82 8.38 26.92
N LEU A 43 -2.80 9.20 26.52
CA LEU A 43 -2.54 10.43 25.79
C LEU A 43 -1.86 11.42 26.72
N VAL A 44 -0.81 12.08 26.22
CA VAL A 44 -0.07 13.13 26.93
C VAL A 44 0.05 14.35 26.03
N GLU A 45 0.11 15.53 26.64
CA GLU A 45 0.25 16.77 25.90
C GLU A 45 1.58 16.81 25.13
N VAL A 46 1.51 17.14 23.84
CA VAL A 46 2.68 17.32 22.99
C VAL A 46 3.28 18.71 23.28
N PRO A 47 4.55 18.80 23.73
CA PRO A 47 5.17 20.07 24.06
C PRO A 47 5.07 21.07 22.91
N ALA A 48 4.70 22.31 23.20
CA ALA A 48 4.53 23.35 22.17
C ALA A 48 5.80 23.57 21.33
N ALA A 49 6.97 23.45 21.94
CA ALA A 49 8.26 23.52 21.25
C ALA A 49 8.44 22.36 20.27
N LEU A 50 7.96 21.15 20.60
CA LEU A 50 8.03 20.01 19.71
C LEU A 50 7.10 20.19 18.51
N ARG A 51 5.85 20.62 18.75
CA ARG A 51 4.86 20.92 17.69
C ARG A 51 5.37 21.97 16.71
N ALA A 52 5.92 23.07 17.22
CA ALA A 52 6.50 24.12 16.38
C ALA A 52 7.71 23.63 15.56
N ARG A 53 8.50 22.69 16.09
CA ARG A 53 9.69 22.13 15.43
C ARG A 53 9.38 21.07 14.37
N THR A 54 8.28 20.34 14.54
CA THR A 54 7.94 19.18 13.70
C THR A 54 6.83 19.46 12.70
N GLY A 55 6.02 20.51 12.94
CA GLY A 55 4.79 20.76 12.18
C GLY A 55 3.64 19.85 12.58
N TYR A 56 3.75 19.09 13.68
CA TYR A 56 2.63 18.30 14.21
C TYR A 56 1.61 19.21 14.92
N ASP A 57 0.38 19.25 14.39
CA ASP A 57 -0.71 20.09 14.91
C ASP A 57 -1.49 19.43 16.06
N GLU A 58 -1.33 18.12 16.28
CA GLU A 58 -2.02 17.39 17.35
C GLU A 58 -1.52 17.81 18.74
N ARG A 59 -2.46 18.11 19.65
CA ARG A 59 -2.16 18.58 21.01
C ARG A 59 -1.83 17.45 21.97
N GLU A 60 -2.32 16.25 21.71
CA GLU A 60 -2.17 15.09 22.58
C GLU A 60 -1.85 13.86 21.73
N LEU A 61 -0.84 13.10 22.12
CA LEU A 61 -0.44 11.86 21.46
C LEU A 61 -0.17 10.79 22.53
N PRO A 62 -0.23 9.48 22.19
CA PRO A 62 0.21 8.44 23.10
C PRO A 62 1.64 8.70 23.58
N ALA A 63 1.92 8.56 24.87
CA ALA A 63 3.24 8.89 25.45
C ALA A 63 4.45 8.28 24.70
N PRO A 64 4.40 7.01 24.22
CA PRO A 64 5.48 6.46 23.42
C PRO A 64 5.70 7.14 22.07
N LEU A 65 4.63 7.65 21.45
CA LEU A 65 4.72 8.39 20.19
C LEU A 65 5.33 9.77 20.41
N VAL A 66 5.02 10.44 21.53
CA VAL A 66 5.71 11.69 21.92
C VAL A 66 7.21 11.46 22.09
N ALA A 67 7.60 10.40 22.80
CA ALA A 67 9.02 10.05 22.99
C ALA A 67 9.74 9.76 21.65
N LEU A 68 9.07 9.08 20.72
CA LEU A 68 9.59 8.85 19.38
C LEU A 68 9.79 10.17 18.62
N VAL A 69 8.79 11.04 18.59
CA VAL A 69 8.83 12.31 17.85
C VAL A 69 9.87 13.26 18.44
N GLU A 70 10.05 13.28 19.76
CA GLU A 70 11.11 14.03 20.44
C GLU A 70 12.50 13.55 20.02
N GLU A 71 12.71 12.24 19.99
CA GLU A 71 13.99 11.65 19.63
C GLU A 71 14.33 11.86 18.15
N GLU A 72 13.36 11.70 17.23
CA GLU A 72 13.54 12.02 15.82
C GLU A 72 13.89 13.50 15.60
N ALA A 73 13.25 14.41 16.36
CA ALA A 73 13.56 15.83 16.28
C ALA A 73 14.97 16.15 16.79
N ARG A 74 15.41 15.51 17.88
CA ARG A 74 16.78 15.65 18.40
C ARG A 74 17.82 15.16 17.39
N LEU A 75 17.63 13.97 16.81
CA LEU A 75 18.56 13.39 15.84
C LEU A 75 18.61 14.17 14.53
N ALA A 76 17.49 14.73 14.08
CA ALA A 76 17.46 15.61 12.92
C ALA A 76 18.26 16.91 13.17
N ASP A 77 18.15 17.53 14.35
CA ASP A 77 18.94 18.72 14.69
C ASP A 77 20.45 18.43 14.73
N GLU A 78 20.84 17.28 15.29
CA GLU A 78 22.24 16.82 15.27
C GLU A 78 22.76 16.57 13.86
N GLY A 79 21.95 15.93 13.02
CA GLY A 79 22.26 15.70 11.62
C GLY A 79 22.42 16.99 10.82
N ALA A 80 21.56 17.99 11.07
CA ALA A 80 21.64 19.29 10.42
C ALA A 80 22.94 20.02 10.82
N ALA A 81 23.34 19.93 12.09
CA ALA A 81 24.61 20.50 12.56
C ALA A 81 25.83 19.84 11.89
N LEU A 82 25.78 18.52 11.63
CA LEU A 82 26.82 17.81 10.89
C LEU A 82 26.89 18.28 9.43
N LEU A 83 25.74 18.38 8.75
CA LEU A 83 25.68 18.89 7.38
C LEU A 83 26.20 20.33 7.26
N GLU A 84 25.87 21.19 8.25
CA GLU A 84 26.39 22.55 8.29
C GLU A 84 27.90 22.60 8.58
N ALA A 85 28.44 21.67 9.36
CA ALA A 85 29.88 21.54 9.58
C ALA A 85 30.61 21.08 8.31
N ASP A 86 30.04 20.09 7.61
CA ASP A 86 30.58 19.58 6.33
C ASP A 86 30.57 20.69 5.25
N ALA A 87 29.49 21.49 5.18
CA ALA A 87 29.40 22.62 4.25
C ALA A 87 30.40 23.76 4.53
N ARG A 88 30.85 23.89 5.78
CA ARG A 88 31.84 24.89 6.21
C ARG A 88 33.29 24.41 6.09
N ALA A 89 33.51 23.11 5.88
CA ALA A 89 34.86 22.57 5.73
C ALA A 89 35.47 23.05 4.39
N PRO A 90 36.68 23.64 4.39
CA PRO A 90 37.35 23.99 3.15
C PRO A 90 37.66 22.71 2.34
N PRO A 91 37.62 22.76 1.00
CA PRO A 91 38.00 21.61 0.18
C PRO A 91 39.43 21.23 0.52
N THR A 92 39.63 20.02 1.04
CA THR A 92 40.96 19.47 1.29
C THR A 92 41.66 19.32 -0.05
N ALA A 93 42.66 20.16 -0.31
CA ALA A 93 43.58 20.03 -1.42
C ALA A 93 44.36 18.71 -1.27
N GLY A 94 43.85 17.62 -1.84
CA GLY A 94 44.46 16.30 -1.68
C GLY A 94 44.04 15.21 -2.67
N GLU A 95 43.02 15.41 -3.50
CA GLU A 95 42.53 14.38 -4.44
C GLU A 95 42.71 14.73 -5.93
N HIS A 96 43.75 15.52 -6.24
CA HIS A 96 44.22 15.71 -7.61
C HIS A 96 45.73 15.45 -7.71
N ALA A 97 46.13 14.18 -7.66
CA ALA A 97 47.47 13.75 -8.07
C ALA A 97 47.54 12.24 -8.33
N HIS A 98 46.77 11.69 -9.27
CA HIS A 98 47.10 10.42 -9.92
C HIS A 98 46.43 10.29 -11.30
N GLU A 99 46.68 11.25 -12.18
CA GLU A 99 46.53 11.05 -13.63
C GLU A 99 47.73 11.66 -14.33
N HIS A 100 48.82 10.90 -14.47
CA HIS A 100 49.81 11.12 -15.52
C HIS A 100 50.47 9.79 -15.89
N GLU A 101 50.35 9.47 -17.18
CA GLU A 101 51.33 8.79 -18.03
C GLU A 101 51.54 7.28 -17.85
N HIS A 102 50.71 6.50 -18.56
CA HIS A 102 51.18 5.29 -19.22
C HIS A 102 51.25 5.53 -20.73
N GLU A 103 52.41 5.99 -21.17
CA GLU A 103 52.80 6.10 -22.57
C GLU A 103 53.04 4.70 -23.14
N HIS A 104 52.40 4.43 -24.27
CA HIS A 104 52.57 3.24 -25.09
C HIS A 104 53.96 3.26 -25.75
N GLU A 105 54.79 2.24 -25.48
CA GLU A 105 55.91 1.90 -26.37
C GLU A 105 55.87 0.41 -26.75
N HIS A 106 56.06 0.20 -28.04
CA HIS A 106 55.92 -1.05 -28.78
C HIS A 106 57.16 -1.98 -28.59
N PRO A 107 57.09 -3.26 -28.99
CA PRO A 107 57.95 -4.33 -28.49
C PRO A 107 59.17 -4.61 -29.40
N ASP A 108 60.21 -5.24 -28.84
CA ASP A 108 61.08 -6.16 -29.60
C ASP A 108 61.64 -7.27 -28.68
N PRO A 109 61.74 -8.54 -29.13
CA PRO A 109 62.00 -9.69 -28.28
C PRO A 109 63.46 -10.19 -28.39
N ALA A 110 64.09 -10.49 -27.25
CA ALA A 110 65.22 -11.39 -27.21
C ALA A 110 65.40 -12.05 -25.83
N LEU A 111 65.13 -13.37 -25.80
CA LEU A 111 65.88 -14.42 -25.12
C LEU A 111 66.26 -14.22 -23.64
N ARG A 112 65.64 -15.03 -22.76
CA ARG A 112 66.37 -16.04 -21.97
C ARG A 112 65.47 -17.02 -21.20
N ASP A 113 65.90 -18.28 -21.25
CA ASP A 113 65.48 -19.43 -20.47
C ASP A 113 65.45 -19.21 -18.96
N GLY A 114 64.60 -19.98 -18.27
CA GLY A 114 64.89 -20.42 -16.90
C GLY A 114 63.68 -20.51 -15.98
N ASP A 115 63.18 -21.74 -15.84
CA ASP A 115 62.64 -22.34 -14.61
C ASP A 115 61.32 -21.83 -14.00
N ASP A 116 60.31 -22.69 -14.16
CA ASP A 116 59.12 -22.84 -13.32
C ASP A 116 59.52 -23.17 -11.85
N PRO A 117 58.80 -22.67 -10.83
CA PRO A 117 57.77 -23.55 -10.27
C PRO A 117 56.50 -22.88 -9.70
N ALA A 118 55.37 -23.52 -10.02
CA ALA A 118 54.23 -23.85 -9.13
C ALA A 118 53.17 -22.76 -8.78
N PRO A 119 51.93 -23.19 -8.48
CA PRO A 119 50.72 -22.46 -8.86
C PRO A 119 50.23 -21.50 -7.78
N ARG A 120 49.95 -20.25 -8.15
CA ARG A 120 49.27 -19.28 -7.29
C ARG A 120 47.76 -19.41 -7.44
N ARG A 121 47.15 -19.75 -6.32
CA ARG A 121 45.72 -19.90 -6.02
C ARG A 121 44.89 -18.74 -6.59
N ARG A 122 43.92 -19.07 -7.46
CA ARG A 122 42.79 -18.18 -7.76
C ARG A 122 41.95 -18.03 -6.49
N ARG A 123 41.93 -16.84 -5.90
CA ARG A 123 40.89 -16.47 -4.93
C ARG A 123 39.59 -16.32 -5.71
N ALA A 124 38.67 -17.24 -5.45
CA ALA A 124 37.27 -17.07 -5.78
C ALA A 124 36.74 -15.83 -5.06
N LEU A 125 36.32 -14.82 -5.82
CA LEU A 125 35.38 -13.81 -5.34
C LEU A 125 34.04 -14.53 -5.17
N ARG A 126 33.65 -14.71 -3.91
CA ARG A 126 32.30 -15.12 -3.54
C ARG A 126 31.37 -13.95 -3.87
N PRO A 127 30.28 -14.14 -4.62
CA PRO A 127 29.17 -13.20 -4.57
C PRO A 127 28.53 -13.35 -3.18
N GLY A 128 28.48 -12.25 -2.43
CA GLY A 128 27.73 -12.19 -1.18
C GLY A 128 26.23 -12.18 -1.48
N PRO A 129 25.38 -12.68 -0.55
CA PRO A 129 23.94 -12.65 -0.72
C PRO A 129 23.46 -11.21 -0.51
N ILE A 130 23.04 -10.53 -1.58
CA ILE A 130 22.21 -9.33 -1.47
C ILE A 130 20.78 -9.85 -1.45
N ALA A 131 20.24 -10.08 -0.25
CA ALA A 131 18.83 -10.37 -0.10
C ALA A 131 18.03 -9.15 -0.56
N ALA A 132 17.50 -9.20 -1.77
CA ALA A 132 16.56 -8.21 -2.27
C ALA A 132 15.14 -8.63 -1.85
N VAL A 133 14.55 -7.90 -0.91
CA VAL A 133 13.12 -7.98 -0.63
C VAL A 133 12.41 -7.18 -1.74
N VAL A 134 11.99 -7.86 -2.80
CA VAL A 134 11.08 -7.26 -3.77
C VAL A 134 9.67 -7.34 -3.17
N ALA A 135 9.18 -6.20 -2.69
CA ALA A 135 7.78 -6.03 -2.34
C ALA A 135 6.94 -6.25 -3.59
N ALA A 136 6.11 -7.28 -3.56
CA ALA A 136 5.19 -7.62 -4.63
C ALA A 136 4.26 -6.43 -4.90
N CYS A 137 4.02 -6.17 -6.19
CA CYS A 137 3.02 -5.23 -6.65
C CYS A 137 1.66 -5.61 -6.05
N LEU A 138 1.08 -4.69 -5.27
CA LEU A 138 -0.34 -4.67 -4.98
C LEU A 138 -1.09 -4.51 -6.30
N VAL A 139 -1.50 -5.62 -6.89
CA VAL A 139 -2.67 -5.59 -7.77
C VAL A 139 -3.85 -5.44 -6.84
N VAL A 140 -4.36 -4.21 -6.73
CA VAL A 140 -5.65 -3.92 -6.11
C VAL A 140 -6.73 -4.52 -7.00
N ALA A 141 -6.88 -5.84 -6.95
CA ALA A 141 -8.20 -6.46 -7.04
C ALA A 141 -8.87 -6.21 -5.69
N GLY A 142 -10.15 -5.83 -5.72
CA GLY A 142 -10.88 -5.27 -4.57
C GLY A 142 -10.64 -6.02 -3.26
N LEU A 143 -10.41 -5.24 -2.20
CA LEU A 143 -10.40 -5.73 -0.81
C LEU A 143 -11.69 -6.51 -0.52
N GLY A 144 -11.53 -7.77 -0.12
CA GLY A 144 -12.60 -8.62 0.38
C GLY A 144 -12.07 -9.71 1.31
N ALA A 145 -12.44 -9.59 2.59
CA ALA A 145 -12.41 -10.60 3.65
C ALA A 145 -11.08 -10.88 4.41
N ALA A 146 -10.87 -10.12 5.48
CA ALA A 146 -10.32 -10.69 6.72
C ALA A 146 -11.50 -11.24 7.56
N SER A 147 -11.66 -12.56 7.58
CA SER A 147 -12.68 -13.24 8.40
C SER A 147 -12.18 -13.41 9.84
N ALA A 148 -12.74 -12.63 10.77
CA ALA A 148 -12.69 -12.96 12.19
C ALA A 148 -13.97 -13.72 12.58
N ALA A 149 -13.89 -15.04 12.63
CA ALA A 149 -14.95 -15.88 13.19
C ALA A 149 -14.94 -15.79 14.72
N GLY A 150 -15.82 -14.95 15.27
CA GLY A 150 -16.20 -14.96 16.68
C GLY A 150 -17.47 -15.77 16.89
N ILE A 151 -17.32 -17.03 17.30
CA ILE A 151 -18.40 -17.91 17.76
C ILE A 151 -18.84 -17.46 19.15
N LEU A 152 -20.04 -16.91 19.32
CA LEU A 152 -20.87 -17.01 20.54
C LEU A 152 -22.30 -16.48 20.27
N GLU A 153 -23.28 -17.37 20.16
CA GLU A 153 -24.65 -17.27 20.74
C GLU A 153 -25.40 -18.55 20.28
N GLY A 154 -26.03 -19.36 21.12
CA GLY A 154 -27.13 -18.99 22.01
C GLY A 154 -28.41 -19.66 21.51
N GLY A 155 -28.55 -20.96 21.80
CA GLY A 155 -29.72 -21.74 21.39
C GLY A 155 -30.96 -21.40 22.22
N GLY A 156 -31.98 -20.88 21.53
CA GLY A 156 -33.38 -21.30 21.63
C GLY A 156 -34.20 -20.89 22.85
N SER A 157 -35.25 -20.09 22.62
CA SER A 157 -36.64 -20.60 22.49
C SER A 157 -37.71 -19.51 22.69
N ALA A 158 -38.67 -19.50 21.74
CA ALA A 158 -40.11 -19.25 21.85
C ALA A 158 -40.65 -17.93 22.50
N SER A 159 -41.48 -17.18 21.77
CA SER A 159 -42.92 -17.48 21.62
C SER A 159 -43.64 -16.47 20.69
N SER A 160 -44.66 -16.97 20.00
CA SER A 160 -45.57 -16.23 19.12
C SER A 160 -46.71 -15.54 19.90
N GLY A 161 -47.24 -14.43 19.38
CA GLY A 161 -48.55 -13.91 19.81
C GLY A 161 -48.94 -12.54 19.21
N PRO A 162 -50.06 -12.40 18.46
CA PRO A 162 -50.34 -11.25 17.59
C PRO A 162 -51.24 -10.18 18.22
N GLY A 163 -51.20 -8.95 17.69
CA GLY A 163 -52.10 -7.85 18.09
C GLY A 163 -52.32 -6.83 16.97
N VAL A 164 -53.58 -6.71 16.55
CA VAL A 164 -54.14 -5.92 15.44
C VAL A 164 -54.21 -4.42 15.77
N ALA A 165 -53.93 -3.54 14.78
CA ALA A 165 -54.81 -2.42 14.33
C ALA A 165 -54.04 -1.37 13.49
N SER A 166 -54.51 -1.14 12.27
CA SER A 166 -54.31 0.14 11.55
C SER A 166 -55.38 1.15 12.00
N PRO A 167 -55.16 2.48 11.86
CA PRO A 167 -55.58 3.10 10.59
C PRO A 167 -54.69 4.26 10.07
N THR A 168 -54.80 4.40 8.75
CA THR A 168 -54.55 5.51 7.83
C THR A 168 -54.39 6.93 8.42
N SER A 169 -53.41 7.71 7.93
CA SER A 169 -53.60 9.13 7.58
C SER A 169 -52.46 9.73 6.74
N THR A 170 -52.88 10.22 5.57
CA THR A 170 -52.43 11.42 4.83
C THR A 170 -50.97 11.58 4.38
N ALA A 171 -50.80 11.48 3.06
CA ALA A 171 -49.77 12.15 2.29
C ALA A 171 -49.79 13.67 2.53
N THR A 172 -48.61 14.24 2.78
CA THR A 172 -48.32 15.66 2.56
C THR A 172 -46.97 15.74 1.87
N THR A 173 -46.99 16.22 0.63
CA THR A 173 -45.82 16.68 -0.11
C THR A 173 -45.26 17.93 0.57
N THR A 174 -44.02 17.89 1.02
CA THR A 174 -43.29 19.08 1.45
C THR A 174 -41.90 19.07 0.84
N SER A 175 -41.60 20.13 0.09
CA SER A 175 -40.33 20.46 -0.54
C SER A 175 -39.14 20.34 0.41
N VAL A 176 -38.04 19.76 -0.07
CA VAL A 176 -36.74 19.74 0.62
C VAL A 176 -36.09 21.12 0.54
N PRO A 177 -35.80 21.81 1.65
CA PRO A 177 -34.82 22.89 1.65
C PRO A 177 -33.42 22.30 1.83
N ARG A 178 -32.50 22.86 1.04
CA ARG A 178 -31.06 22.63 1.04
C ARG A 178 -30.46 23.04 2.39
N GLY A 179 -29.66 22.14 2.98
CA GLY A 179 -28.67 22.44 4.02
C GLY A 179 -29.22 22.82 5.39
N GLN A 180 -29.24 21.87 6.33
CA GLN A 180 -28.72 22.03 7.69
C GLN A 180 -28.86 20.73 8.49
N ALA A 181 -27.73 20.32 9.08
CA ALA A 181 -27.53 19.49 10.27
C ALA A 181 -28.69 18.59 10.73
N MET A 182 -28.58 17.29 10.48
CA MET A 182 -29.35 16.26 11.19
C MET A 182 -28.51 15.70 12.34
N GLY A 183 -28.46 16.45 13.44
CA GLY A 183 -28.01 15.97 14.74
C GLY A 183 -28.90 16.60 15.80
N THR A 184 -29.99 15.92 16.17
CA THR A 184 -30.83 16.35 17.31
C THR A 184 -30.03 16.24 18.61
N PRO A 185 -30.09 17.23 19.53
CA PRO A 185 -29.29 17.24 20.77
C PRO A 185 -29.57 16.13 21.80
N ASP A 186 -30.51 15.22 21.55
CA ASP A 186 -31.06 14.32 22.57
C ASP A 186 -30.38 12.94 22.68
N GLY A 187 -29.27 12.68 22.01
CA GLY A 187 -28.54 11.40 22.15
C GLY A 187 -29.36 10.14 21.83
N ARG A 188 -30.54 10.29 21.21
CA ARG A 188 -31.25 9.20 20.57
C ARG A 188 -30.39 8.80 19.38
N ARG A 189 -29.87 7.56 19.41
CA ARG A 189 -29.25 6.93 18.25
C ARG A 189 -30.13 7.26 17.04
N GLY A 190 -29.52 7.84 16.00
CA GLY A 190 -30.21 8.10 14.74
C GLY A 190 -30.95 6.85 14.31
N ALA A 191 -32.07 7.03 13.60
CA ALA A 191 -32.78 5.91 13.00
C ALA A 191 -31.76 4.98 12.30
N PRO A 192 -31.91 3.65 12.41
CA PRO A 192 -30.98 2.72 11.78
C PRO A 192 -30.87 3.07 10.29
N VAL A 193 -29.64 3.12 9.79
CA VAL A 193 -29.37 3.34 8.37
C VAL A 193 -30.10 2.23 7.60
N PRO A 194 -31.03 2.55 6.69
CA PRO A 194 -31.75 1.54 5.94
C PRO A 194 -30.78 0.68 5.12
N ASP A 195 -31.07 -0.61 5.00
CA ASP A 195 -30.31 -1.50 4.13
C ASP A 195 -30.36 -1.02 2.67
N PHE A 196 -29.26 -1.20 1.96
CA PHE A 196 -29.22 -0.94 0.53
C PHE A 196 -29.98 -2.02 -0.24
N THR A 197 -31.01 -1.62 -0.98
CA THR A 197 -31.97 -2.54 -1.62
C THR A 197 -32.05 -2.43 -3.14
N ALA A 198 -31.16 -1.66 -3.77
CA ALA A 198 -31.10 -1.62 -5.23
C ALA A 198 -30.59 -2.96 -5.77
N ASP A 199 -31.17 -3.42 -6.88
CA ASP A 199 -30.72 -4.63 -7.54
C ASP A 199 -29.38 -4.39 -8.24
N PRO A 200 -28.37 -5.27 -8.06
CA PRO A 200 -27.11 -5.13 -8.75
C PRO A 200 -27.30 -5.31 -10.26
N PRO A 201 -26.60 -4.52 -11.09
CA PRO A 201 -26.63 -4.71 -12.53
C PRO A 201 -26.06 -6.08 -12.89
N VAL A 202 -26.63 -6.70 -13.93
CA VAL A 202 -26.11 -7.97 -14.46
C VAL A 202 -24.75 -7.73 -15.11
N ARG A 203 -23.72 -8.42 -14.62
CA ARG A 203 -22.39 -8.35 -15.21
C ARG A 203 -22.40 -9.00 -16.58
N VAL A 204 -21.98 -8.25 -17.59
CA VAL A 204 -21.71 -8.78 -18.92
C VAL A 204 -20.24 -9.19 -18.96
N PRO A 205 -19.92 -10.47 -19.24
CA PRO A 205 -18.53 -10.89 -19.40
C PRO A 205 -17.84 -10.10 -20.52
N PRO A 206 -16.53 -9.83 -20.39
CA PRO A 206 -15.78 -9.20 -21.48
C PRO A 206 -15.84 -10.09 -22.72
N THR A 207 -15.83 -9.45 -23.89
CA THR A 207 -15.64 -10.14 -25.15
C THR A 207 -14.22 -10.71 -25.26
N ASP A 208 -14.02 -11.69 -26.15
CA ASP A 208 -12.68 -12.25 -26.40
C ASP A 208 -11.65 -11.19 -26.80
N ALA A 209 -12.08 -10.14 -27.50
CA ALA A 209 -11.22 -9.04 -27.90
C ALA A 209 -10.80 -8.17 -26.71
N GLU A 210 -11.76 -7.79 -25.85
CA GLU A 210 -11.48 -7.02 -24.63
C GLU A 210 -10.60 -7.81 -23.67
N LEU A 211 -10.84 -9.11 -23.52
CA LEU A 211 -9.99 -9.99 -22.72
C LEU A 211 -8.57 -10.07 -23.29
N ALA A 212 -8.41 -10.19 -24.61
CA ALA A 212 -7.10 -10.21 -25.24
C ALA A 212 -6.33 -8.89 -25.03
N GLU A 213 -7.02 -7.74 -25.13
CA GLU A 213 -6.44 -6.43 -24.84
C GLU A 213 -6.03 -6.30 -23.36
N GLU A 214 -6.85 -6.79 -22.43
CA GLU A 214 -6.54 -6.77 -21.00
C GLU A 214 -5.30 -7.62 -20.67
N LEU A 215 -5.22 -8.83 -21.24
CA LEU A 215 -4.08 -9.72 -21.07
C LEU A 215 -2.79 -9.11 -21.64
N GLN A 216 -2.89 -8.45 -22.80
CA GLN A 216 -1.76 -7.75 -23.40
C GLN A 216 -1.30 -6.58 -22.52
N ALA A 217 -2.22 -5.75 -22.03
CA ALA A 217 -1.90 -4.64 -21.13
C ALA A 217 -1.30 -5.12 -19.81
N GLY A 218 -1.78 -6.26 -19.28
CA GLY A 218 -1.19 -6.93 -18.12
C GLY A 218 0.25 -7.38 -18.36
N ALA A 219 0.51 -8.00 -19.51
CA ALA A 219 1.86 -8.42 -19.90
C ALA A 219 2.78 -7.21 -20.12
N ASP A 220 2.29 -6.10 -20.67
CA ASP A 220 3.08 -4.88 -20.87
C ASP A 220 3.46 -4.24 -19.53
N ARG A 221 2.53 -4.12 -18.57
CA ARG A 221 2.83 -3.65 -17.21
C ARG A 221 3.84 -4.55 -16.50
N ALA A 222 3.73 -5.87 -16.66
CA ALA A 222 4.69 -6.81 -16.09
C ALA A 222 6.08 -6.64 -16.73
N TRP A 223 6.15 -6.32 -18.02
CA TRP A 223 7.39 -6.05 -18.72
C TRP A 223 8.05 -4.75 -18.26
N ASP A 224 7.26 -3.69 -18.02
CA ASP A 224 7.77 -2.43 -17.48
C ASP A 224 8.44 -2.61 -16.11
N LEU A 225 7.98 -3.57 -15.30
CA LEU A 225 8.64 -3.93 -14.04
C LEU A 225 9.99 -4.64 -14.24
N VAL A 226 10.12 -5.46 -15.29
CA VAL A 226 11.39 -6.07 -15.68
C VAL A 226 12.39 -4.97 -16.07
N LEU A 227 11.98 -4.04 -16.94
CA LEU A 227 12.84 -2.96 -17.41
C LEU A 227 13.32 -2.01 -16.30
N GLN A 228 12.56 -1.89 -15.21
CA GLN A 228 12.99 -1.14 -14.03
C GLN A 228 14.16 -1.82 -13.29
N GLN A 229 14.29 -3.14 -13.38
CA GLN A 229 15.34 -3.92 -12.73
C GLN A 229 16.51 -4.23 -13.68
N ASP A 230 16.19 -4.48 -14.95
CA ASP A 230 17.14 -4.76 -16.03
C ASP A 230 16.72 -4.00 -17.30
N PRO A 231 17.23 -2.76 -17.51
CA PRO A 231 16.86 -1.92 -18.65
C PRO A 231 17.26 -2.50 -20.02
N ASP A 232 18.25 -3.40 -20.04
CA ASP A 232 18.77 -4.03 -21.27
C ASP A 232 18.09 -5.39 -21.55
N ALA A 233 17.12 -5.78 -20.73
CA ALA A 233 16.40 -7.03 -20.88
C ALA A 233 15.69 -7.11 -22.24
N VAL A 234 15.70 -8.30 -22.84
CA VAL A 234 14.98 -8.59 -24.09
C VAL A 234 13.70 -9.35 -23.76
N ARG A 235 12.56 -8.83 -24.24
CA ARG A 235 11.24 -9.41 -23.96
C ARG A 235 11.11 -10.82 -24.54
N PRO A 236 10.91 -11.86 -23.72
CA PRO A 236 10.66 -13.19 -24.23
C PRO A 236 9.23 -13.28 -24.79
N ASP A 237 9.05 -14.06 -25.86
CA ASP A 237 7.72 -14.38 -26.42
C ASP A 237 7.04 -15.41 -25.51
N VAL A 238 6.19 -14.91 -24.62
CA VAL A 238 5.41 -15.70 -23.66
C VAL A 238 3.94 -15.42 -23.90
N ARG A 239 3.13 -16.47 -23.96
CA ARG A 239 1.68 -16.38 -24.14
C ARG A 239 0.94 -16.89 -22.91
N PRO A 240 -0.27 -16.38 -22.63
CA PRO A 240 -1.16 -16.98 -21.65
C PRO A 240 -1.44 -18.45 -21.99
N GLU A 241 -1.24 -19.33 -21.01
CA GLU A 241 -1.60 -20.74 -21.11
C GLU A 241 -3.02 -20.98 -20.61
N ARG A 242 -3.38 -20.33 -19.50
CA ARG A 242 -4.72 -20.34 -18.93
C ARG A 242 -4.94 -19.14 -18.02
N LEU A 243 -6.19 -18.71 -17.91
CA LEU A 243 -6.62 -17.86 -16.80
C LEU A 243 -6.66 -18.70 -15.50
N VAL A 244 -6.28 -18.09 -14.39
CA VAL A 244 -6.31 -18.71 -13.07
C VAL A 244 -7.35 -18.01 -12.21
N GLU A 245 -8.22 -18.77 -11.57
CA GLU A 245 -9.17 -18.20 -10.60
C GLU A 245 -8.41 -17.53 -9.44
N PRO A 246 -8.95 -16.44 -8.85
CA PRO A 246 -8.27 -15.70 -7.79
C PRO A 246 -7.78 -16.56 -6.62
N GLU A 247 -8.58 -17.54 -6.19
CA GLU A 247 -8.27 -18.48 -5.11
C GLU A 247 -7.08 -19.41 -5.40
N ASP A 248 -6.88 -19.77 -6.67
CA ASP A 248 -5.83 -20.69 -7.11
C ASP A 248 -4.55 -19.95 -7.55
N HIS A 249 -4.62 -18.62 -7.68
CA HIS A 249 -3.56 -17.79 -8.27
C HIS A 249 -2.22 -17.97 -7.56
N VAL A 250 -2.20 -17.88 -6.22
CA VAL A 250 -0.96 -17.99 -5.43
C VAL A 250 -0.30 -19.36 -5.60
N GLU A 251 -1.09 -20.44 -5.60
CA GLU A 251 -0.56 -21.80 -5.73
C GLU A 251 0.02 -22.02 -7.13
N GLN A 252 -0.68 -21.54 -8.16
CA GLN A 252 -0.21 -21.63 -9.54
C GLN A 252 1.08 -20.79 -9.76
N GLN A 253 1.16 -19.58 -9.21
CA GLN A 253 2.35 -18.75 -9.31
C GLN A 253 3.54 -19.41 -8.59
N LEU A 254 3.35 -19.90 -7.37
CA LEU A 254 4.40 -20.58 -6.62
C LEU A 254 4.92 -21.83 -7.34
N ALA A 255 4.02 -22.61 -7.96
CA ALA A 255 4.42 -23.77 -8.76
C ALA A 255 5.29 -23.34 -9.95
N CYS A 256 4.83 -22.37 -10.75
CA CYS A 256 5.57 -21.88 -11.91
C CYS A 256 6.95 -21.32 -11.53
N LEU A 257 7.01 -20.50 -10.47
CA LEU A 257 8.25 -19.89 -10.00
C LEU A 257 9.27 -20.93 -9.55
N ARG A 258 8.83 -21.93 -8.80
CA ARG A 258 9.70 -23.03 -8.32
C ARG A 258 10.20 -23.90 -9.47
N ASP A 259 9.35 -24.18 -10.46
CA ASP A 259 9.74 -24.88 -11.68
C ASP A 259 10.79 -24.08 -12.49
N GLY A 260 10.70 -22.74 -12.42
CA GLY A 260 11.70 -21.81 -12.96
C GLY A 260 12.95 -21.62 -12.08
N GLY A 261 13.08 -22.37 -10.98
CA GLY A 261 14.22 -22.29 -10.07
C GLY A 261 14.20 -21.11 -9.08
N VAL A 262 13.11 -20.34 -9.03
CA VAL A 262 12.95 -19.24 -8.08
C VAL A 262 12.51 -19.78 -6.71
N SER A 263 13.21 -19.33 -5.67
CA SER A 263 12.84 -19.63 -4.28
C SER A 263 11.65 -18.77 -3.85
N ALA A 264 10.46 -19.36 -3.87
CA ALA A 264 9.20 -18.69 -3.54
C ALA A 264 8.41 -19.42 -2.44
N SER A 265 7.82 -18.67 -1.52
CA SER A 265 7.05 -19.20 -0.38
C SER A 265 5.78 -18.42 -0.11
N ARG A 266 4.72 -19.11 0.32
CA ARG A 266 3.45 -18.49 0.71
C ARG A 266 3.63 -17.74 2.03
N ILE A 267 3.12 -16.51 2.12
CA ILE A 267 3.16 -15.69 3.34
C ILE A 267 1.76 -15.30 3.83
N ALA A 268 0.74 -15.33 2.96
CA ALA A 268 -0.67 -15.22 3.28
C ALA A 268 -1.50 -16.01 2.27
N ASP A 269 -2.83 -16.01 2.41
CA ASP A 269 -3.73 -16.74 1.51
C ASP A 269 -3.60 -16.23 0.06
N ASP A 270 -3.47 -14.92 -0.11
CA ASP A 270 -3.37 -14.16 -1.36
C ASP A 270 -1.95 -13.62 -1.65
N ALA A 271 -0.95 -13.94 -0.83
CA ALA A 271 0.40 -13.38 -0.95
C ALA A 271 1.52 -14.43 -0.86
N TYR A 272 2.58 -14.19 -1.64
CA TYR A 272 3.83 -14.95 -1.62
C TYR A 272 5.06 -14.04 -1.58
N SER A 273 6.15 -14.56 -1.03
CA SER A 273 7.47 -13.94 -1.02
C SER A 273 8.40 -14.61 -2.02
N LEU A 274 9.35 -13.82 -2.52
CA LEU A 274 10.40 -14.21 -3.46
C LEU A 274 11.76 -13.89 -2.84
N VAL A 275 12.77 -14.72 -3.10
CA VAL A 275 14.17 -14.47 -2.73
C VAL A 275 15.02 -14.52 -3.98
N ASP A 276 15.74 -13.43 -4.26
CA ASP A 276 16.70 -13.30 -5.36
C ASP A 276 16.14 -13.82 -6.71
N ALA A 277 14.89 -13.45 -7.00
CA ALA A 277 14.17 -13.96 -8.17
C ALA A 277 14.68 -13.34 -9.47
N ASP A 278 14.86 -14.17 -10.50
CA ASP A 278 15.09 -13.71 -11.86
C ASP A 278 13.82 -13.00 -12.39
N PRO A 279 13.90 -11.70 -12.76
CA PRO A 279 12.74 -10.95 -13.22
C PRO A 279 12.11 -11.54 -14.49
N LEU A 280 12.88 -12.22 -15.34
CA LEU A 280 12.36 -12.87 -16.54
C LEU A 280 11.51 -14.09 -16.19
N VAL A 281 11.88 -14.84 -15.14
CA VAL A 281 11.07 -15.97 -14.64
C VAL A 281 9.77 -15.46 -14.02
N VAL A 282 9.85 -14.39 -13.22
CA VAL A 282 8.66 -13.76 -12.62
C VAL A 282 7.71 -13.26 -13.71
N TYR A 283 8.23 -12.55 -14.72
CA TYR A 283 7.47 -12.11 -15.89
C TYR A 283 6.81 -13.28 -16.61
N ALA A 284 7.58 -14.34 -16.92
CA ALA A 284 7.06 -15.49 -17.64
C ALA A 284 5.92 -16.17 -16.87
N CYS A 285 6.02 -16.31 -15.55
CA CYS A 285 4.97 -16.89 -14.73
C CYS A 285 3.71 -16.03 -14.66
N ALA A 286 3.86 -14.70 -14.55
CA ALA A 286 2.74 -13.76 -14.57
C ALA A 286 1.99 -13.80 -15.92
N VAL A 287 2.70 -13.89 -17.04
CA VAL A 287 2.09 -13.91 -18.39
C VAL A 287 1.50 -15.27 -18.76
N ARG A 288 2.11 -16.38 -18.32
CA ARG A 288 1.57 -17.74 -18.58
C ARG A 288 0.29 -18.01 -17.80
N PHE A 289 0.22 -17.49 -16.58
CA PHE A 289 -0.85 -17.77 -15.62
C PHE A 289 -1.48 -16.48 -15.05
N PRO A 290 -2.04 -15.62 -15.92
CA PRO A 290 -2.71 -14.40 -15.47
C PRO A 290 -3.94 -14.77 -14.64
N VAL A 291 -4.17 -13.99 -13.58
CA VAL A 291 -5.39 -14.12 -12.76
C VAL A 291 -6.61 -13.71 -13.60
N GLN A 292 -7.71 -14.44 -13.46
CA GLN A 292 -8.98 -14.06 -14.01
C GLN A 292 -9.44 -12.80 -13.28
N SER A 293 -9.35 -11.70 -14.00
CA SER A 293 -9.86 -10.41 -13.59
C SER A 293 -11.32 -10.33 -14.03
N ALA A 294 -12.15 -9.73 -13.20
CA ALA A 294 -13.54 -9.47 -13.57
C ALA A 294 -13.64 -8.29 -14.57
N GLY A 295 -12.51 -7.65 -14.91
CA GLY A 295 -12.41 -6.51 -15.79
C GLY A 295 -12.84 -5.19 -15.12
N PRO A 296 -12.67 -4.05 -15.83
CA PRO A 296 -13.16 -2.77 -15.35
C PRO A 296 -14.68 -2.81 -15.18
N ARG A 297 -15.18 -2.21 -14.10
CA ARG A 297 -16.63 -2.07 -13.86
C ARG A 297 -17.27 -1.29 -15.00
N SER A 298 -18.41 -1.73 -15.50
CA SER A 298 -19.26 -1.00 -16.44
C SER A 298 -19.81 0.29 -15.83
N ASP A 299 -20.31 1.20 -16.67
CA ASP A 299 -20.92 2.46 -16.20
C ASP A 299 -22.13 2.21 -15.29
N ALA A 300 -22.89 1.14 -15.55
CA ALA A 300 -24.00 0.72 -14.70
C ALA A 300 -23.53 0.24 -13.32
N GLU A 301 -22.44 -0.54 -13.26
CA GLU A 301 -21.85 -0.97 -11.98
C GLU A 301 -21.26 0.19 -11.19
N LEU A 302 -20.67 1.18 -11.87
CA LEU A 302 -20.16 2.40 -11.23
C LEU A 302 -21.31 3.29 -10.71
N ALA A 303 -22.38 3.45 -11.48
CA ALA A 303 -23.58 4.15 -11.02
C ALA A 303 -24.21 3.47 -9.79
N TYR A 304 -24.32 2.14 -9.82
CA TYR A 304 -24.78 1.33 -8.70
C TYR A 304 -23.91 1.51 -7.44
N LEU A 305 -22.58 1.50 -7.60
CA LEU A 305 -21.65 1.74 -6.50
C LEU A 305 -21.81 3.16 -5.92
N ARG A 306 -21.98 4.16 -6.77
CA ARG A 306 -22.24 5.54 -6.33
C ARG A 306 -23.55 5.65 -5.55
N ASP A 307 -24.58 4.94 -5.97
CA ASP A 307 -25.87 4.91 -5.27
C ASP A 307 -25.77 4.19 -3.93
N TYR A 308 -24.96 3.13 -3.84
CA TYR A 308 -24.59 2.50 -2.58
C TYR A 308 -23.90 3.49 -1.64
N TYR A 309 -22.95 4.29 -2.16
CA TYR A 309 -22.28 5.32 -1.36
C TYR A 309 -23.25 6.39 -0.85
N ALA A 310 -24.12 6.90 -1.72
CA ALA A 310 -25.08 7.92 -1.37
C ALA A 310 -26.13 7.44 -0.35
N SER A 311 -26.62 6.21 -0.52
CA SER A 311 -27.82 5.73 0.16
C SER A 311 -27.52 4.96 1.45
N PHE A 312 -26.35 4.33 1.53
CA PHE A 312 -25.97 3.49 2.66
C PHE A 312 -24.65 3.92 3.29
N LEU A 313 -23.55 3.95 2.52
CA LEU A 313 -22.21 4.04 3.12
C LEU A 313 -21.96 5.38 3.82
N LEU A 314 -22.25 6.51 3.16
CA LEU A 314 -22.07 7.83 3.75
C LEU A 314 -22.97 8.07 4.97
N PRO A 315 -24.27 7.69 4.95
CA PRO A 315 -25.09 7.66 6.16
C PRO A 315 -24.53 6.77 7.28
N CYS A 316 -24.00 5.58 6.96
CA CYS A 316 -23.41 4.66 7.94
C CYS A 316 -22.20 5.28 8.63
N TYR A 317 -21.28 5.84 7.86
CA TYR A 317 -20.13 6.58 8.38
C TYR A 317 -20.54 7.74 9.29
N ALA A 318 -21.54 8.52 8.90
CA ALA A 318 -22.06 9.59 9.75
C ALA A 318 -22.68 9.05 11.06
N ALA A 319 -23.40 7.92 11.01
CA ALA A 319 -24.03 7.29 12.18
C ALA A 319 -23.02 6.70 13.17
N GLU A 320 -21.91 6.15 12.67
CA GLU A 320 -20.79 5.67 13.51
C GLU A 320 -19.89 6.82 14.01
N GLY A 321 -20.19 8.07 13.67
CA GLY A 321 -19.45 9.24 14.13
C GLY A 321 -18.16 9.51 13.35
N ALA A 322 -18.03 8.93 12.16
CA ALA A 322 -16.89 9.07 11.26
C ALA A 322 -17.34 9.63 9.89
N PRO A 323 -17.95 10.82 9.80
CA PRO A 323 -18.41 11.35 8.52
C PRO A 323 -17.25 11.57 7.54
N VAL A 324 -17.50 11.32 6.26
CA VAL A 324 -16.55 11.63 5.17
C VAL A 324 -16.57 13.12 4.89
N SER A 325 -15.39 13.71 4.72
CA SER A 325 -15.25 15.09 4.25
C SER A 325 -15.23 15.10 2.72
N GLY A 326 -15.98 16.05 2.13
CA GLY A 326 -16.12 16.18 0.67
C GLY A 326 -17.50 15.80 0.16
N GLU A 327 -17.82 16.33 -1.02
CA GLU A 327 -19.09 16.07 -1.70
C GLU A 327 -18.96 14.83 -2.58
N LEU A 328 -19.97 13.96 -2.55
CA LEU A 328 -20.07 12.82 -3.46
C LEU A 328 -20.32 13.35 -4.89
N PRO A 329 -19.47 13.04 -5.88
CA PRO A 329 -19.68 13.49 -7.25
C PRO A 329 -21.03 13.04 -7.82
N GLY A 330 -21.50 13.80 -8.81
CA GLY A 330 -22.61 13.35 -9.66
C GLY A 330 -22.24 12.06 -10.41
N VAL A 331 -23.24 11.31 -10.89
CA VAL A 331 -23.03 10.00 -11.55
C VAL A 331 -22.00 10.10 -12.68
N ASP A 332 -22.16 11.06 -13.59
CA ASP A 332 -21.26 11.21 -14.75
C ASP A 332 -19.83 11.55 -14.34
N GLU A 333 -19.66 12.41 -13.33
CA GLU A 333 -18.34 12.78 -12.80
C GLU A 333 -17.69 11.61 -12.06
N PHE A 334 -18.46 10.87 -11.28
CA PHE A 334 -18.00 9.66 -10.59
C PHE A 334 -17.48 8.62 -11.58
N ILE A 335 -18.22 8.38 -12.67
CA ILE A 335 -17.80 7.50 -13.75
C ILE A 335 -16.54 8.03 -14.44
N ALA A 336 -16.51 9.32 -14.79
CA ALA A 336 -15.36 9.93 -15.45
C ALA A 336 -14.07 9.84 -14.60
N LEU A 337 -14.18 10.04 -13.29
CA LEU A 337 -13.08 9.89 -12.34
C LEU A 337 -12.56 8.45 -12.29
N ALA A 338 -13.46 7.46 -12.23
CA ALA A 338 -13.09 6.05 -12.25
C ALA A 338 -12.38 5.65 -13.56
N ARG A 339 -12.87 6.15 -14.72
CA ARG A 339 -12.25 5.91 -16.03
C ARG A 339 -10.89 6.58 -16.20
N ALA A 340 -10.67 7.70 -15.50
CA ALA A 340 -9.40 8.41 -15.49
C ALA A 340 -8.41 7.85 -14.44
N GLU A 341 -8.64 6.63 -13.94
CA GLU A 341 -7.83 5.97 -12.89
C GLU A 341 -7.65 6.81 -11.62
N ARG A 342 -8.62 7.68 -11.33
CA ARG A 342 -8.68 8.52 -10.13
C ARG A 342 -10.03 8.36 -9.46
N PRO A 343 -10.42 7.12 -9.08
CA PRO A 343 -11.74 6.88 -8.51
C PRO A 343 -11.93 7.72 -7.25
N TRP A 344 -13.13 8.28 -7.11
CA TRP A 344 -13.52 8.91 -5.85
C TRP A 344 -13.78 7.81 -4.82
N THR A 345 -13.15 7.93 -3.65
CA THR A 345 -13.29 6.96 -2.56
C THR A 345 -13.79 7.67 -1.29
N PRO A 346 -14.84 7.17 -0.64
CA PRO A 346 -15.34 7.73 0.61
C PRO A 346 -14.42 7.33 1.76
N MET A 347 -13.36 8.12 2.00
CA MET A 347 -12.45 7.90 3.14
C MET A 347 -12.81 8.83 4.30
N PRO A 348 -13.32 8.31 5.43
CA PRO A 348 -13.55 9.12 6.61
C PRO A 348 -12.21 9.50 7.25
N GLU A 349 -12.19 10.61 7.99
CA GLU A 349 -10.98 11.09 8.68
C GLU A 349 -10.46 10.10 9.73
N ARG A 350 -11.35 9.25 10.28
CA ARG A 350 -11.02 8.15 11.16
C ARG A 350 -11.70 6.87 10.67
N MET A 351 -10.89 5.93 10.18
CA MET A 351 -11.33 4.57 9.89
C MET A 351 -10.76 3.64 10.97
N ASP A 352 -11.63 3.06 11.78
CA ASP A 352 -11.25 2.02 12.74
C ASP A 352 -11.92 0.68 12.40
N ALA A 353 -11.47 -0.39 13.06
CA ALA A 353 -11.97 -1.74 12.78
C ALA A 353 -13.48 -1.90 13.06
N ARG A 354 -14.05 -1.07 13.95
CA ARG A 354 -15.49 -1.10 14.24
C ARG A 354 -16.26 -0.44 13.10
N VAL A 355 -15.83 0.73 12.64
CA VAL A 355 -16.45 1.43 11.49
C VAL A 355 -16.37 0.56 10.24
N ALA A 356 -15.21 -0.03 9.96
CA ALA A 356 -15.02 -0.91 8.81
C ALA A 356 -15.91 -2.17 8.87
N ALA A 357 -16.12 -2.73 10.07
CA ALA A 357 -17.00 -3.88 10.26
C ALA A 357 -18.50 -3.51 10.16
N ALA A 358 -18.89 -2.33 10.62
CA ALA A 358 -20.27 -1.86 10.59
C ALA A 358 -20.69 -1.32 9.22
N CYS A 359 -19.77 -0.69 8.51
CA CYS A 359 -20.01 0.03 7.26
C CYS A 359 -19.14 -0.55 6.14
N PRO A 360 -19.56 -1.68 5.51
CA PRO A 360 -18.77 -2.31 4.45
C PRO A 360 -18.58 -1.35 3.26
N GLU A 361 -17.34 -1.20 2.81
CA GLU A 361 -16.98 -0.25 1.74
C GLU A 361 -17.58 -0.61 0.38
N LEU A 362 -17.96 -1.88 0.18
CA LEU A 362 -18.54 -2.38 -1.05
C LEU A 362 -19.88 -3.08 -0.79
N PRO A 363 -20.85 -2.95 -1.71
CA PRO A 363 -22.07 -3.74 -1.64
C PRO A 363 -21.73 -5.23 -1.77
N GLU A 364 -22.58 -6.10 -1.19
CA GLU A 364 -22.38 -7.56 -1.22
C GLU A 364 -22.13 -8.13 -2.62
N ALA A 365 -22.79 -7.60 -3.64
CA ALA A 365 -22.59 -8.03 -5.02
C ALA A 365 -21.16 -7.81 -5.56
N PHE A 366 -20.35 -6.97 -4.89
CA PHE A 366 -18.99 -6.62 -5.30
C PHE A 366 -17.92 -6.98 -4.24
N ARG A 367 -18.31 -7.69 -3.18
CA ARG A 367 -17.38 -8.32 -2.22
C ARG A 367 -17.07 -9.73 -2.69
#